data_AF-A0A0L0STF6-F1
#
_entry.id   AF-A0A0L0STF6-F1
#
_cell.length_a   1.000
_cell.length_b   1.000
_cell.length_c   1.000
_cell.angle_alpha   90.00
_cell.angle_beta   90.00
_cell.angle_gamma   90.00
#
_symmetry.space_group_name_H-M   'P 1'
#
loop_
_entity.id
_entity.type
_entity.pdbx_description
1 polymer ?
#
loop_
_entity_poly.entity_id
_entity_poly.type
_entity_poly.pdbx_seq_one_letter_code
_entity_poly.pdbx_strand_id
1 'polypeptide(L)'
;MPDPPKAPTPPPPPPPRDPTPPPPPPPEPVPEPELEPPRDPTPPPGRTSQPAIAPDSPPKPEPKSPVKMVTPKPPPIKKTTPPPAPPPLALGALGRKKPAKKDPPKPVRAPKPVPPPPAPATPKSPPPKPATPVLPSVPVTPHTPRVEDQVVWSMLRRRPIVGANHTAVKPTEYHMDMRRRASGETSVSGDSPGDELQHKLHRVMSLSWFPGLGGRGVTVDNVVSVLGECVRSGASARARVEATKMLAYVHTVFQRDIREPATMLLAPQLEALANDPDWHVRAQIAAALPRFGYYHQDVVMGLVARLGDVHPAVRQAAMQSLAFYHIESRDQLETVMIRLGLLSAPSGETGGSRAAGGKGGGGGGGKYRSILDDLYDQYVRREQEKVAKSVAAVQQWLTGAQYRYTKRLSSVGGGVVEGEVGEYESGAESRL
;
A
#
# COMPACT_ATOMS: atom_id res chain seq x y z
N MET A 1 55.50 35.71 22.95
CA MET A 1 54.46 34.65 22.88
C MET A 1 53.50 34.95 24.01
N PRO A 2 52.26 35.40 23.74
CA PRO A 2 51.27 35.58 24.80
C PRO A 2 50.85 34.22 25.37
N ASP A 3 50.62 34.18 26.68
CA ASP A 3 50.25 32.95 27.39
C ASP A 3 48.90 32.41 26.90
N PRO A 4 48.74 31.07 26.84
CA PRO A 4 47.51 30.45 26.40
C PRO A 4 46.36 30.76 27.37
N PRO A 5 45.15 31.02 26.85
CA PRO A 5 44.00 31.37 27.67
C PRO A 5 43.63 30.22 28.61
N LYS A 6 43.45 30.58 29.89
CA LYS A 6 43.06 29.67 30.96
C LYS A 6 41.71 29.02 30.62
N ALA A 7 41.65 27.69 30.69
CA ALA A 7 40.44 26.93 30.44
C ALA A 7 39.31 27.35 31.41
N PRO A 8 38.06 27.47 30.92
CA PRO A 8 36.93 27.87 31.74
C PRO A 8 36.63 26.81 32.81
N THR A 9 36.47 27.27 34.04
CA THR A 9 36.13 26.45 35.19
C THR A 9 34.75 25.80 34.99
N PRO A 10 34.58 24.49 35.25
CA PRO A 10 33.29 23.83 35.13
C PRO A 10 32.27 24.43 36.11
N PRO A 11 30.98 24.50 35.72
CA PRO A 11 29.93 25.02 36.59
C PRO A 11 29.73 24.12 37.81
N PRO A 12 29.33 24.69 38.96
CA PRO A 12 29.06 23.92 40.17
C PRO A 12 27.88 22.95 39.96
N PRO A 13 27.87 21.80 40.66
CA PRO A 13 26.78 20.85 40.58
C PRO A 13 25.46 21.46 41.11
N PRO A 14 24.31 21.06 40.55
CA PRO A 14 23.01 21.53 41.01
C PRO A 14 22.74 21.09 42.46
N PRO A 15 21.99 21.90 43.23
CA PRO A 15 21.61 21.55 44.60
C PRO A 15 20.75 20.27 44.64
N PRO A 16 20.80 19.50 45.73
CA PRO A 16 19.98 18.32 45.93
C PRO A 16 18.49 18.69 45.87
N ARG A 17 17.70 17.89 45.16
CA ARG A 17 16.25 18.09 45.06
C ARG A 17 15.58 17.71 46.38
N ASP A 18 14.67 18.57 46.83
CA ASP A 18 13.82 18.29 47.99
C ASP A 18 13.00 17.00 47.79
N PRO A 19 12.76 16.22 48.86
CA PRO A 19 11.97 15.00 48.78
C PRO A 19 10.54 15.32 48.34
N THR A 20 10.08 14.64 47.30
CA THR A 20 8.72 14.75 46.77
C THR A 20 7.70 14.40 47.87
N PRO A 21 6.67 15.22 48.12
CA PRO A 21 5.64 14.91 49.09
C PRO A 21 4.87 13.64 48.69
N PRO A 22 4.40 12.84 49.67
CA PRO A 22 3.62 11.64 49.40
C PRO A 22 2.31 11.99 48.66
N PRO A 23 1.84 11.11 47.76
CA PRO A 23 0.58 11.32 47.06
C PRO A 23 -0.60 11.36 48.04
N PRO A 24 -1.64 12.17 47.75
CA PRO A 24 -2.84 12.23 48.59
C PRO A 24 -3.57 10.87 48.58
N PRO A 25 -4.28 10.54 49.69
CA PRO A 25 -5.08 9.32 49.75
C PRO A 25 -6.19 9.32 48.69
N PRO A 26 -6.58 8.14 48.18
CA PRO A 26 -7.67 8.01 47.22
C PRO A 26 -9.00 8.51 47.84
N PRO A 27 -9.87 9.15 47.05
CA PRO A 27 -11.16 9.62 47.54
C PRO A 27 -12.05 8.44 47.96
N GLU A 28 -12.77 8.62 49.07
CA GLU A 28 -13.72 7.63 49.59
C GLU A 28 -14.82 7.33 48.56
N PRO A 29 -15.28 6.06 48.46
CA PRO A 29 -16.31 5.67 47.51
C PRO A 29 -17.64 6.36 47.85
N VAL A 30 -18.13 7.16 46.91
CA VAL A 30 -19.45 7.80 46.97
C VAL A 30 -20.53 6.70 46.89
N PRO A 31 -21.55 6.69 47.78
CA PRO A 31 -22.62 5.70 47.74
C PRO A 31 -23.41 5.78 46.44
N GLU A 32 -23.56 4.61 45.81
CA GLU A 32 -24.27 4.38 44.55
C GLU A 32 -25.78 4.67 44.74
N PRO A 33 -26.41 5.51 43.90
CA PRO A 33 -27.84 5.79 44.03
C PRO A 33 -28.68 4.59 43.61
N GLU A 34 -29.64 4.20 44.48
CA GLU A 34 -30.64 3.16 44.23
C GLU A 34 -31.39 3.43 42.91
N LEU A 35 -31.28 2.49 41.98
CA LEU A 35 -32.03 2.46 40.73
C LEU A 35 -33.50 2.11 41.01
N GLU A 36 -34.40 3.07 40.81
CA GLU A 36 -35.85 2.80 40.78
C GLU A 36 -36.23 1.85 39.62
N PRO A 37 -37.20 0.95 39.80
CA PRO A 37 -37.64 0.02 38.78
C PRO A 37 -38.41 0.72 37.64
N PRO A 38 -38.31 0.20 36.39
CA PRO A 38 -38.89 0.83 35.21
C PRO A 38 -40.42 0.79 35.24
N ARG A 39 -41.04 1.96 34.98
CA ARG A 39 -42.49 2.11 34.81
C ARG A 39 -42.92 1.64 33.41
N ASP A 40 -44.04 0.93 33.37
CA ASP A 40 -44.68 0.41 32.15
C ASP A 40 -45.04 1.50 31.12
N PRO A 41 -44.85 1.26 29.81
CA PRO A 41 -45.20 2.21 28.78
C PRO A 41 -46.71 2.21 28.48
N THR A 42 -47.34 3.36 28.67
CA THR A 42 -48.71 3.69 28.26
C THR A 42 -48.89 3.62 26.73
N PRO A 43 -49.99 3.05 26.20
CA PRO A 43 -50.25 3.02 24.76
C PRO A 43 -50.69 4.40 24.23
N PRO A 44 -50.32 4.78 22.99
CA PRO A 44 -50.70 6.06 22.40
C PRO A 44 -52.18 6.09 21.95
N PRO A 45 -52.82 7.28 21.96
CA PRO A 45 -54.22 7.41 21.57
C PRO A 45 -54.39 7.34 20.04
N GLY A 46 -55.52 6.73 19.64
CA GLY A 46 -55.91 6.50 18.25
C GLY A 46 -56.03 7.79 17.44
N ARG A 47 -55.47 7.74 16.22
CA ARG A 47 -55.49 8.83 15.25
C ARG A 47 -56.72 8.69 14.36
N THR A 48 -57.60 9.69 14.44
CA THR A 48 -58.82 9.86 13.67
C THR A 48 -58.52 10.05 12.18
N SER A 49 -59.28 9.35 11.35
CA SER A 49 -59.25 9.39 9.88
C SER A 49 -59.73 10.73 9.33
N GLN A 50 -59.01 11.29 8.36
CA GLN A 50 -59.54 12.27 7.39
C GLN A 50 -59.31 11.75 5.95
N PRO A 51 -60.21 12.04 5.00
CA PRO A 51 -60.19 11.47 3.66
C PRO A 51 -59.30 12.29 2.71
N ALA A 52 -58.47 11.60 1.95
CA ALA A 52 -57.64 12.19 0.90
C ALA A 52 -58.35 12.13 -0.46
N ILE A 53 -58.37 13.27 -1.13
CA ILE A 53 -58.83 13.50 -2.51
C ILE A 53 -57.85 12.80 -3.47
N ALA A 54 -58.39 12.04 -4.42
CA ALA A 54 -57.65 11.33 -5.45
C ALA A 54 -57.35 12.23 -6.67
N PRO A 55 -56.16 12.14 -7.27
CA PRO A 55 -55.98 12.44 -8.68
C PRO A 55 -55.81 11.17 -9.52
N ASP A 56 -56.46 11.23 -10.68
CA ASP A 56 -56.53 10.25 -11.76
C ASP A 56 -55.16 9.71 -12.19
N SER A 57 -55.06 8.39 -12.36
CA SER A 57 -53.91 7.72 -12.98
C SER A 57 -54.38 6.79 -14.08
N PRO A 58 -53.70 6.78 -15.25
CA PRO A 58 -54.15 6.06 -16.45
C PRO A 58 -54.06 4.52 -16.33
N PRO A 59 -54.80 3.78 -17.18
CA PRO A 59 -55.05 2.36 -16.98
C PRO A 59 -53.80 1.49 -17.17
N LYS A 60 -53.65 0.55 -16.23
CA LYS A 60 -52.64 -0.50 -16.17
C LYS A 60 -52.97 -1.61 -17.19
N PRO A 61 -52.01 -2.09 -18.00
CA PRO A 61 -52.25 -3.19 -18.94
C PRO A 61 -52.43 -4.53 -18.21
N GLU A 62 -53.37 -5.33 -18.71
CA GLU A 62 -53.76 -6.64 -18.18
C GLU A 62 -52.61 -7.67 -18.17
N PRO A 63 -52.52 -8.52 -17.13
CA PRO A 63 -51.55 -9.61 -17.07
C PRO A 63 -51.98 -10.77 -17.98
N LYS A 64 -51.13 -11.10 -18.96
CA LYS A 64 -51.23 -12.34 -19.74
C LYS A 64 -50.95 -13.55 -18.86
N SER A 65 -51.75 -14.59 -19.08
CA SER A 65 -51.81 -15.88 -18.39
C SER A 65 -50.46 -16.58 -18.19
N PRO A 66 -50.30 -17.38 -17.12
CA PRO A 66 -49.04 -18.02 -16.77
C PRO A 66 -48.68 -19.16 -17.73
N VAL A 67 -47.50 -19.06 -18.34
CA VAL A 67 -46.84 -20.16 -19.05
C VAL A 67 -46.39 -21.20 -18.02
N LYS A 68 -46.86 -22.44 -18.16
CA LYS A 68 -46.41 -23.60 -17.38
C LYS A 68 -44.91 -23.82 -17.63
N MET A 69 -44.07 -23.43 -16.67
CA MET A 69 -42.68 -23.84 -16.64
C MET A 69 -42.60 -25.31 -16.18
N VAL A 70 -42.15 -26.17 -17.08
CA VAL A 70 -41.73 -27.54 -16.77
C VAL A 70 -40.41 -27.44 -16.00
N THR A 71 -40.44 -27.82 -14.73
CA THR A 71 -39.27 -27.94 -13.87
C THR A 71 -38.44 -29.17 -14.26
N PRO A 72 -37.14 -29.03 -14.58
CA PRO A 72 -36.29 -30.18 -14.82
C PRO A 72 -36.00 -30.93 -13.53
N LYS A 73 -36.16 -32.25 -13.60
CA LYS A 73 -35.90 -33.22 -12.52
C LYS A 73 -34.43 -33.15 -12.08
N PRO A 74 -34.13 -33.01 -10.77
CA PRO A 74 -32.75 -32.97 -10.29
C PRO A 74 -32.03 -34.31 -10.52
N PRO A 75 -30.73 -34.29 -10.87
CA PRO A 75 -29.96 -35.52 -11.06
C PRO A 75 -29.75 -36.28 -9.74
N PRO A 76 -29.61 -37.62 -9.80
CA PRO A 76 -29.47 -38.45 -8.60
C PRO A 76 -28.17 -38.15 -7.85
N ILE A 77 -28.32 -37.86 -6.56
CA ILE A 77 -27.23 -37.67 -5.60
C ILE A 77 -26.47 -39.00 -5.47
N LYS A 78 -25.24 -39.05 -6.02
CA LYS A 78 -24.31 -40.16 -5.76
C LYS A 78 -23.91 -40.11 -4.29
N LYS A 79 -24.27 -41.15 -3.53
CA LYS A 79 -23.78 -41.42 -2.18
C LYS A 79 -22.25 -41.44 -2.20
N THR A 80 -21.64 -40.44 -1.57
CA THR A 80 -20.20 -40.36 -1.34
C THR A 80 -19.88 -41.24 -0.14
N THR A 81 -19.06 -42.26 -0.37
CA THR A 81 -18.51 -43.15 0.65
C THR A 81 -17.62 -42.34 1.60
N PRO A 82 -17.70 -42.54 2.93
CA PRO A 82 -16.82 -41.86 3.87
C PRO A 82 -15.34 -42.27 3.63
N PRO A 83 -14.39 -41.34 3.81
CA PRO A 83 -12.97 -41.65 3.64
C PRO A 83 -12.50 -42.66 4.70
N PRO A 84 -11.56 -43.56 4.36
CA PRO A 84 -11.03 -44.55 5.29
C PRO A 84 -10.29 -43.89 6.44
N ALA A 85 -10.50 -44.44 7.65
CA ALA A 85 -9.85 -43.98 8.88
C ALA A 85 -8.32 -44.01 8.76
N PRO A 86 -7.61 -43.02 9.33
CA PRO A 86 -6.15 -43.02 9.35
C PRO A 86 -5.62 -44.19 10.19
N PRO A 87 -4.49 -44.81 9.79
CA PRO A 87 -3.89 -45.91 10.54
C PRO A 87 -3.38 -45.44 11.92
N PRO A 88 -3.41 -46.32 12.93
CA PRO A 88 -2.95 -45.99 14.27
C PRO A 88 -1.46 -45.65 14.26
N LEU A 89 -1.12 -44.52 14.87
CA LEU A 89 0.25 -44.10 15.11
C LEU A 89 0.93 -45.11 16.05
N ALA A 90 1.82 -45.92 15.50
CA ALA A 90 2.71 -46.77 16.27
C ALA A 90 3.71 -45.90 17.06
N LEU A 91 3.58 -45.92 18.38
CA LEU A 91 4.57 -45.40 19.32
C LEU A 91 5.83 -46.28 19.27
N GLY A 92 6.70 -46.01 18.30
CA GLY A 92 7.98 -46.69 18.12
C GLY A 92 9.10 -46.07 18.95
N ALA A 93 9.45 -46.74 20.06
CA ALA A 93 10.79 -46.88 20.63
C ALA A 93 11.76 -45.68 20.57
N LEU A 94 11.75 -44.85 21.63
CA LEU A 94 12.89 -44.01 22.00
C LEU A 94 14.05 -44.90 22.47
N GLY A 95 15.00 -45.15 21.57
CA GLY A 95 16.27 -45.80 21.88
C GLY A 95 17.09 -44.95 22.86
N ARG A 96 17.27 -45.48 24.08
CA ARG A 96 18.24 -44.99 25.07
C ARG A 96 19.65 -45.10 24.48
N LYS A 97 20.23 -43.98 24.02
CA LYS A 97 21.66 -43.88 23.73
C LYS A 97 22.43 -43.81 25.06
N LYS A 98 23.35 -44.76 25.26
CA LYS A 98 24.33 -44.79 26.33
C LYS A 98 25.15 -43.49 26.37
N PRO A 99 25.47 -42.93 27.55
CA PRO A 99 26.38 -41.80 27.67
C PRO A 99 27.81 -42.23 27.32
N ALA A 100 28.41 -41.55 26.35
CA ALA A 100 29.82 -41.69 26.00
C ALA A 100 30.69 -41.13 27.14
N LYS A 101 31.75 -41.87 27.48
CA LYS A 101 32.82 -41.44 28.39
C LYS A 101 33.40 -40.11 27.91
N LYS A 102 33.41 -39.14 28.80
CA LYS A 102 33.99 -37.81 28.61
C LYS A 102 35.46 -37.89 29.00
N ASP A 103 36.36 -37.81 28.02
CA ASP A 103 37.80 -37.70 28.28
C ASP A 103 38.14 -36.37 28.96
N PRO A 104 39.15 -36.34 29.85
CA PRO A 104 39.55 -35.14 30.55
C PRO A 104 40.18 -34.10 29.61
N PRO A 105 39.97 -32.80 29.86
CA PRO A 105 40.47 -31.73 29.01
C PRO A 105 42.00 -31.65 29.06
N LYS A 106 42.63 -31.62 27.87
CA LYS A 106 44.06 -31.33 27.71
C LYS A 106 44.36 -29.88 28.16
N PRO A 107 45.52 -29.65 28.81
CA PRO A 107 45.90 -28.32 29.28
C PRO A 107 46.14 -27.38 28.10
N VAL A 108 45.45 -26.24 28.13
CA VAL A 108 45.58 -25.15 27.17
C VAL A 108 46.95 -24.50 27.35
N ARG A 109 47.77 -24.57 26.30
CA ARG A 109 49.10 -23.96 26.25
C ARG A 109 48.94 -22.45 26.10
N ALA A 110 49.59 -21.68 26.97
CA ALA A 110 49.55 -20.22 26.94
C ALA A 110 50.00 -19.65 25.57
N PRO A 111 49.29 -18.65 25.01
CA PRO A 111 49.67 -18.03 23.74
C PRO A 111 50.97 -17.24 23.90
N LYS A 112 51.86 -17.37 22.90
CA LYS A 112 53.11 -16.59 22.81
C LYS A 112 52.81 -15.10 22.60
N PRO A 113 53.66 -14.18 23.10
CA PRO A 113 53.48 -12.75 22.91
C PRO A 113 53.58 -12.39 21.43
N VAL A 114 52.59 -11.63 20.95
CA VAL A 114 52.55 -11.06 19.60
C VAL A 114 53.47 -9.83 19.57
N PRO A 115 54.37 -9.69 18.57
CA PRO A 115 55.21 -8.50 18.44
C PRO A 115 54.38 -7.25 18.07
N PRO A 116 54.80 -6.05 18.50
CA PRO A 116 54.09 -4.82 18.23
C PRO A 116 54.07 -4.49 16.73
N PRO A 117 52.97 -3.90 16.22
CA PRO A 117 52.86 -3.54 14.82
C PRO A 117 53.84 -2.42 14.42
N PRO A 118 54.38 -2.45 13.19
CA PRO A 118 55.27 -1.40 12.69
C PRO A 118 54.52 -0.07 12.54
N ALA A 119 55.25 1.02 12.80
CA ALA A 119 54.74 2.39 12.78
C ALA A 119 54.18 2.77 11.38
N PRO A 120 53.09 3.55 11.32
CA PRO A 120 52.47 3.95 10.06
C PRO A 120 53.38 4.89 9.27
N ALA A 121 53.64 4.53 8.02
CA ALA A 121 54.35 5.37 7.07
C ALA A 121 53.52 6.63 6.74
N THR A 122 54.15 7.79 6.82
CA THR A 122 53.58 9.10 6.46
C THR A 122 53.15 9.12 4.98
N PRO A 123 51.91 9.51 4.65
CA PRO A 123 51.46 9.58 3.27
C PRO A 123 52.09 10.78 2.55
N LYS A 124 52.68 10.53 1.37
CA LYS A 124 53.15 11.56 0.45
C LYS A 124 51.94 12.31 -0.14
N SER A 125 52.03 13.64 -0.12
CA SER A 125 51.03 14.56 -0.67
C SER A 125 50.77 14.30 -2.16
N PRO A 126 49.49 14.29 -2.62
CA PRO A 126 49.18 14.16 -4.03
C PRO A 126 49.45 15.47 -4.81
N PRO A 127 49.82 15.38 -6.10
CA PRO A 127 50.07 16.55 -6.95
C PRO A 127 48.77 17.32 -7.28
N PRO A 128 48.88 18.62 -7.59
CA PRO A 128 47.73 19.50 -7.82
C PRO A 128 46.99 19.12 -9.12
N LYS A 129 45.65 19.02 -9.03
CA LYS A 129 44.76 18.80 -10.17
C LYS A 129 44.63 20.08 -11.02
N PRO A 130 44.60 19.98 -12.36
CA PRO A 130 44.32 21.11 -13.24
C PRO A 130 42.86 21.55 -13.12
N ALA A 131 42.65 22.86 -13.20
CA ALA A 131 41.36 23.54 -13.03
C ALA A 131 40.35 23.15 -14.12
N THR A 132 39.19 22.66 -13.70
CA THR A 132 38.03 22.39 -14.56
C THR A 132 37.25 23.70 -14.79
N PRO A 133 36.81 24.01 -16.02
CA PRO A 133 36.04 25.22 -16.30
C PRO A 133 34.62 25.12 -15.72
N VAL A 134 34.20 26.21 -15.09
CA VAL A 134 32.87 26.42 -14.49
C VAL A 134 31.84 26.56 -15.62
N LEU A 135 30.86 25.65 -15.66
CA LEU A 135 29.65 25.79 -16.50
C LEU A 135 28.58 26.59 -15.75
N PRO A 136 27.78 27.42 -16.46
CA PRO A 136 26.75 28.25 -15.85
C PRO A 136 25.58 27.43 -15.32
N SER A 137 25.12 27.80 -14.12
CA SER A 137 23.99 27.19 -13.41
C SER A 137 22.68 27.33 -14.19
N VAL A 138 22.05 26.20 -14.50
CA VAL A 138 20.69 26.14 -15.06
C VAL A 138 19.69 26.15 -13.89
N PRO A 139 18.65 27.00 -13.92
CA PRO A 139 17.64 27.04 -12.85
C PRO A 139 16.83 25.74 -12.82
N VAL A 140 16.75 25.14 -11.63
CA VAL A 140 15.94 23.96 -11.32
C VAL A 140 14.47 24.38 -11.34
N THR A 141 13.70 23.85 -12.28
CA THR A 141 12.24 23.95 -12.29
C THR A 141 11.63 22.99 -11.25
N PRO A 142 10.62 23.42 -10.47
CA PRO A 142 9.96 22.54 -9.51
C PRO A 142 9.15 21.47 -10.25
N HIS A 143 9.39 20.21 -9.90
CA HIS A 143 8.70 19.05 -10.46
C HIS A 143 7.19 19.13 -10.18
N THR A 144 6.40 19.18 -11.24
CA THR A 144 4.96 18.89 -11.21
C THR A 144 4.73 17.38 -11.05
N PRO A 145 3.76 16.94 -10.24
CA PRO A 145 3.44 15.51 -10.12
C PRO A 145 2.86 14.97 -11.44
N ARG A 146 3.41 13.82 -11.86
CA ARG A 146 3.17 13.17 -13.14
C ARG A 146 1.80 12.46 -13.15
N VAL A 147 1.17 12.37 -14.33
CA VAL A 147 -0.15 11.74 -14.59
C VAL A 147 -0.23 10.26 -14.14
N GLU A 148 0.90 9.62 -13.92
CA GLU A 148 1.07 8.23 -13.46
C GLU A 148 0.39 7.94 -12.10
N ASP A 149 0.22 8.96 -11.25
CA ASP A 149 -0.48 8.83 -9.96
C ASP A 149 -1.96 8.45 -10.12
N GLN A 150 -2.64 8.83 -11.20
CA GLN A 150 -4.07 8.51 -11.41
C GLN A 150 -4.33 7.01 -11.68
N VAL A 151 -3.37 6.29 -12.25
CA VAL A 151 -3.53 4.88 -12.65
C VAL A 151 -3.58 3.98 -11.42
N VAL A 152 -2.73 4.24 -10.41
CA VAL A 152 -2.73 3.53 -9.12
C VAL A 152 -4.08 3.69 -8.41
N TRP A 153 -4.69 4.88 -8.48
CA TRP A 153 -6.02 5.13 -7.92
C TRP A 153 -7.17 4.40 -8.65
N SER A 154 -7.01 4.07 -9.94
CA SER A 154 -8.05 3.35 -10.69
C SER A 154 -8.08 1.84 -10.40
N MET A 155 -6.93 1.24 -10.05
CA MET A 155 -6.84 -0.19 -9.75
C MET A 155 -7.36 -0.54 -8.36
N LEU A 156 -7.14 0.31 -7.35
CA LEU A 156 -7.72 0.14 -6.00
C LEU A 156 -9.23 0.42 -5.93
N ARG A 157 -9.83 1.00 -6.98
CA ARG A 157 -11.28 1.33 -7.05
C ARG A 157 -12.16 0.20 -7.59
N ARG A 158 -11.60 -0.93 -8.03
CA ARG A 158 -12.43 -2.07 -8.50
C ARG A 158 -13.01 -2.84 -7.31
N ARG A 159 -14.23 -2.49 -6.91
CA ARG A 159 -15.07 -3.32 -6.05
C ARG A 159 -15.35 -4.68 -6.73
N PRO A 160 -15.36 -5.81 -6.01
CA PRO A 160 -16.17 -6.95 -6.41
C PRO A 160 -17.64 -6.52 -6.33
N ILE A 161 -18.39 -6.68 -7.41
CA ILE A 161 -19.82 -6.36 -7.46
C ILE A 161 -20.56 -7.41 -6.65
N VAL A 162 -20.86 -7.12 -5.39
CA VAL A 162 -22.00 -7.71 -4.66
C VAL A 162 -22.64 -6.58 -3.84
N GLY A 163 -23.93 -6.34 -4.10
CA GLY A 163 -24.64 -5.13 -3.71
C GLY A 163 -24.91 -5.00 -2.21
N ALA A 164 -24.78 -3.77 -1.70
CA ALA A 164 -25.52 -3.27 -0.55
C ALA A 164 -25.47 -1.73 -0.57
N ASN A 165 -26.64 -1.12 -0.39
CA ASN A 165 -26.87 0.32 -0.44
C ASN A 165 -26.23 1.02 0.76
N HIS A 166 -25.20 1.84 0.51
CA HIS A 166 -24.79 2.90 1.45
C HIS A 166 -24.47 4.17 0.65
N THR A 167 -24.97 5.29 1.17
CA THR A 167 -24.80 6.66 0.67
C THR A 167 -23.32 6.97 0.44
N ALA A 168 -22.94 7.04 -0.83
CA ALA A 168 -21.58 7.32 -1.26
C ALA A 168 -21.32 8.84 -1.23
N VAL A 169 -20.41 9.28 -0.35
CA VAL A 169 -19.77 10.59 -0.46
C VAL A 169 -18.98 10.62 -1.76
N LYS A 170 -19.29 11.58 -2.66
CA LYS A 170 -18.74 11.65 -4.01
C LYS A 170 -17.22 11.96 -3.96
N PRO A 171 -16.35 11.11 -4.55
CA PRO A 171 -14.88 11.26 -4.51
C PRO A 171 -14.30 12.43 -5.32
N THR A 172 -15.12 13.27 -5.96
CA THR A 172 -14.66 14.34 -6.86
C THR A 172 -14.17 15.59 -6.14
N GLU A 173 -14.54 15.77 -4.87
CA GLU A 173 -14.14 16.94 -4.08
C GLU A 173 -12.67 16.86 -3.64
N TYR A 174 -12.15 15.66 -3.37
CA TYR A 174 -10.78 15.40 -2.89
C TYR A 174 -9.70 15.77 -3.93
N HIS A 175 -9.96 15.58 -5.23
CA HIS A 175 -8.99 15.92 -6.28
C HIS A 175 -9.00 17.42 -6.65
N MET A 176 -10.11 18.12 -6.43
CA MET A 176 -10.20 19.56 -6.69
C MET A 176 -9.36 20.37 -5.68
N ASP A 177 -9.27 19.92 -4.42
CA ASP A 177 -8.48 20.60 -3.39
C ASP A 177 -6.96 20.47 -3.59
N MET A 178 -6.47 19.30 -4.06
CA MET A 178 -5.06 19.16 -4.43
C MET A 178 -4.69 20.07 -5.61
N ARG A 179 -5.61 20.23 -6.58
CA ARG A 179 -5.40 21.12 -7.74
C ARG A 179 -5.45 22.59 -7.35
N ARG A 180 -6.33 22.98 -6.42
CA ARG A 180 -6.44 24.36 -5.88
C ARG A 180 -5.21 24.78 -5.07
N ARG A 181 -4.56 23.86 -4.34
CA ARG A 181 -3.30 24.18 -3.64
C ARG A 181 -2.12 24.37 -4.58
N ALA A 182 -2.10 23.68 -5.73
CA ALA A 182 -1.08 23.89 -6.76
C ALA A 182 -1.26 25.21 -7.53
N SER A 183 -2.47 25.80 -7.53
CA SER A 183 -2.77 27.06 -8.22
C SER A 183 -2.66 28.31 -7.35
N GLY A 184 -2.35 28.20 -6.05
CA GLY A 184 -2.14 29.35 -5.17
C GLY A 184 -3.39 30.21 -4.89
N GLU A 185 -4.58 29.78 -5.33
CA GLU A 185 -5.83 30.49 -5.10
C GLU A 185 -6.45 30.05 -3.77
N THR A 186 -5.93 30.59 -2.66
CA THR A 186 -6.65 30.57 -1.39
C THR A 186 -7.48 31.85 -1.29
N SER A 187 -8.79 31.72 -1.51
CA SER A 187 -9.76 32.78 -1.25
C SER A 187 -9.64 33.26 0.20
N VAL A 188 -9.51 34.57 0.37
CA VAL A 188 -9.39 35.25 1.67
C VAL A 188 -10.75 35.22 2.37
N SER A 189 -11.16 34.07 2.92
CA SER A 189 -12.13 34.06 4.02
C SER A 189 -11.33 34.33 5.30
N GLY A 190 -11.80 35.26 6.13
CA GLY A 190 -11.14 35.67 7.37
C GLY A 190 -11.17 34.62 8.49
N ASP A 191 -11.17 33.33 8.13
CA ASP A 191 -11.10 32.24 9.09
C ASP A 191 -9.70 32.21 9.71
N SER A 192 -9.66 32.13 11.04
CA SER A 192 -8.38 31.99 11.74
C SER A 192 -7.71 30.71 11.24
N PRO A 193 -6.39 30.70 10.98
CA PRO A 193 -5.66 29.49 10.54
C PRO A 193 -5.90 28.26 11.43
N GLY A 194 -6.26 28.46 12.70
CA GLY A 194 -6.65 27.39 13.62
C GLY A 194 -7.99 26.73 13.29
N ASP A 195 -8.95 27.46 12.73
CA ASP A 195 -10.30 26.95 12.46
C ASP A 195 -10.30 26.01 11.24
N GLU A 196 -9.48 26.32 10.22
CA GLU A 196 -9.31 25.44 9.05
C GLU A 196 -8.69 24.09 9.43
N LEU A 197 -7.72 24.10 10.36
CA LEU A 197 -7.08 22.90 10.90
C LEU A 197 -8.11 22.01 11.62
N GLN A 198 -8.89 22.60 12.51
CA GLN A 198 -9.93 21.89 13.26
C GLN A 198 -10.99 21.31 12.33
N HIS A 199 -11.42 22.05 11.31
CA HIS A 199 -12.41 21.56 10.34
C HIS A 199 -11.92 20.32 9.58
N LYS A 200 -10.65 20.32 9.14
CA LYS A 200 -10.06 19.17 8.43
C LYS A 200 -9.92 17.94 9.34
N LEU A 201 -9.57 18.12 10.61
CA LEU A 201 -9.52 17.04 11.60
C LEU A 201 -10.93 16.51 11.92
N HIS A 202 -11.90 17.41 12.06
CA HIS A 202 -13.30 17.04 12.29
C HIS A 202 -13.86 16.20 11.13
N ARG A 203 -13.47 16.48 9.88
CA ARG A 203 -13.83 15.64 8.72
C ARG A 203 -13.33 14.20 8.88
N VAL A 204 -12.10 14.01 9.34
CA VAL A 204 -11.54 12.65 9.61
C VAL A 204 -12.32 11.96 10.73
N MET A 205 -12.63 12.69 11.80
CA MET A 205 -13.36 12.17 12.95
C MET A 205 -14.84 11.86 12.65
N SER A 206 -15.45 12.55 11.68
CA SER A 206 -16.85 12.34 11.27
C SER A 206 -17.09 11.05 10.47
N LEU A 207 -16.02 10.32 10.13
CA LEU A 207 -16.13 9.05 9.41
C LEU A 207 -16.76 8.00 10.32
N SER A 208 -17.77 7.29 9.82
CA SER A 208 -18.58 6.35 10.62
C SER A 208 -17.82 5.16 11.23
N TRP A 209 -16.62 4.86 10.74
CA TRP A 209 -15.75 3.80 11.26
C TRP A 209 -14.70 4.31 12.25
N PHE A 210 -14.55 5.63 12.40
CA PHE A 210 -13.55 6.22 13.28
C PHE A 210 -13.91 5.91 14.74
N PRO A 211 -13.01 5.35 15.55
CA PRO A 211 -13.33 4.87 16.90
C PRO A 211 -13.55 6.00 17.92
N GLY A 212 -13.36 7.26 17.53
CA GLY A 212 -13.37 8.40 18.43
C GLY A 212 -12.02 8.59 19.15
N LEU A 213 -11.89 9.69 19.87
CA LEU A 213 -10.64 10.05 20.56
C LEU A 213 -10.52 9.46 21.98
N GLY A 214 -11.58 8.87 22.53
CA GLY A 214 -11.58 8.30 23.87
C GLY A 214 -11.33 9.34 24.97
N GLY A 215 -11.92 10.54 24.86
CA GLY A 215 -11.71 11.64 25.81
C GLY A 215 -10.43 12.45 25.61
N ARG A 216 -9.56 12.06 24.67
CA ARG A 216 -8.40 12.88 24.26
C ARG A 216 -8.86 14.16 23.54
N GLY A 217 -8.15 15.26 23.75
CA GLY A 217 -8.40 16.51 23.02
C GLY A 217 -8.17 16.37 21.52
N VAL A 218 -8.84 17.20 20.70
CA VAL A 218 -8.72 17.17 19.24
C VAL A 218 -7.39 17.79 18.80
N THR A 219 -6.36 16.95 18.69
CA THR A 219 -5.03 17.33 18.17
C THR A 219 -4.60 16.37 17.06
N VAL A 220 -3.72 16.82 16.17
CA VAL A 220 -3.17 15.98 15.08
C VAL A 220 -2.51 14.74 15.66
N ASP A 221 -1.67 14.91 16.70
CA ASP A 221 -0.97 13.80 17.36
C ASP A 221 -1.95 12.75 17.94
N ASN A 222 -3.02 13.19 18.60
CA ASN A 222 -4.03 12.28 19.15
C ASN A 222 -4.78 11.53 18.05
N VAL A 223 -5.16 12.22 16.97
CA VAL A 223 -5.82 11.59 15.81
C VAL A 223 -4.89 10.57 15.15
N VAL A 224 -3.63 10.91 14.93
CA VAL A 224 -2.64 9.98 14.36
C VAL A 224 -2.42 8.78 15.29
N SER A 225 -2.31 8.99 16.61
CA SER A 225 -2.17 7.90 17.59
C SER A 225 -3.35 6.93 17.53
N VAL A 226 -4.59 7.46 17.54
CA VAL A 226 -5.82 6.65 17.44
C VAL A 226 -5.84 5.86 16.13
N LEU A 227 -5.47 6.48 15.01
CA LEU A 227 -5.42 5.80 13.73
C LEU A 227 -4.32 4.73 13.70
N GLY A 228 -3.15 4.99 14.29
CA GLY A 228 -2.06 4.02 14.42
C GLY A 228 -2.41 2.84 15.33
N GLU A 229 -3.11 3.09 16.43
CA GLU A 229 -3.75 2.06 17.27
C GLU A 229 -4.76 1.25 16.45
N CYS A 230 -5.62 1.92 15.68
CA CYS A 230 -6.60 1.25 14.82
C CYS A 230 -5.92 0.38 13.74
N VAL A 231 -4.78 0.79 13.18
CA VAL A 231 -4.02 -0.05 12.23
C VAL A 231 -3.44 -1.30 12.91
N ARG A 232 -2.99 -1.21 14.18
CA ARG A 232 -2.41 -2.35 14.89
C ARG A 232 -3.45 -3.33 15.40
N SER A 233 -4.53 -2.83 16.00
CA SER A 233 -5.49 -3.64 16.76
C SER A 233 -6.95 -3.43 16.37
N GLY A 234 -7.22 -2.75 15.26
CA GLY A 234 -8.57 -2.46 14.82
C GLY A 234 -9.43 -3.71 14.68
N ALA A 235 -10.68 -3.63 15.16
CA ALA A 235 -11.60 -4.75 15.31
C ALA A 235 -11.95 -5.46 13.98
N SER A 236 -11.78 -4.78 12.84
CA SER A 236 -12.01 -5.37 11.52
C SER A 236 -10.92 -4.98 10.53
N ALA A 237 -10.61 -5.87 9.58
CA ALA A 237 -9.68 -5.58 8.50
C ALA A 237 -10.07 -4.33 7.70
N ARG A 238 -11.38 -4.09 7.53
CA ARG A 238 -11.91 -2.88 6.91
C ARG A 238 -11.50 -1.61 7.67
N ALA A 239 -11.65 -1.60 8.99
CA ALA A 239 -11.24 -0.45 9.81
C ALA A 239 -9.73 -0.19 9.71
N ARG A 240 -8.90 -1.24 9.70
CA ARG A 240 -7.44 -1.12 9.54
C ARG A 240 -7.02 -0.57 8.18
N VAL A 241 -7.70 -1.01 7.11
CA VAL A 241 -7.53 -0.49 5.75
C VAL A 241 -7.90 0.99 5.67
N GLU A 242 -9.05 1.39 6.23
CA GLU A 242 -9.48 2.79 6.23
C GLU A 242 -8.58 3.66 7.11
N ALA A 243 -8.15 3.16 8.26
CA ALA A 243 -7.18 3.85 9.12
C ALA A 243 -5.85 4.09 8.40
N THR A 244 -5.36 3.12 7.64
CA THR A 244 -4.15 3.27 6.81
C THR A 244 -4.31 4.37 5.76
N LYS A 245 -5.46 4.42 5.08
CA LYS A 245 -5.75 5.48 4.10
C LYS A 245 -5.81 6.87 4.77
N MET A 246 -6.42 6.94 5.95
CA MET A 246 -6.50 8.21 6.70
C MET A 246 -5.15 8.65 7.24
N LEU A 247 -4.29 7.74 7.68
CA LEU A 247 -2.92 8.10 8.07
C LEU A 247 -2.16 8.72 6.89
N ALA A 248 -2.27 8.14 5.69
CA ALA A 248 -1.67 8.73 4.49
C ALA A 248 -2.25 10.13 4.20
N TYR A 249 -3.58 10.30 4.31
CA TYR A 249 -4.21 11.62 4.15
C TYR A 249 -3.72 12.63 5.18
N VAL A 250 -3.76 12.27 6.47
CA VAL A 250 -3.34 13.13 7.58
C VAL A 250 -1.87 13.52 7.41
N HIS A 251 -1.00 12.59 7.01
CA HIS A 251 0.37 12.90 6.66
C HIS A 251 0.46 13.96 5.54
N THR A 252 -0.27 13.79 4.43
CA THR A 252 -0.21 14.76 3.31
C THR A 252 -0.75 16.15 3.68
N VAL A 253 -1.68 16.24 4.62
CA VAL A 253 -2.34 17.52 4.98
C VAL A 253 -1.63 18.21 6.14
N PHE A 254 -1.12 17.45 7.10
CA PHE A 254 -0.60 17.94 8.38
C PHE A 254 0.87 17.55 8.60
N GLN A 255 1.64 17.33 7.52
CA GLN A 255 3.03 16.85 7.61
C GLN A 255 3.90 17.70 8.57
N ARG A 256 3.67 19.02 8.60
CA ARG A 256 4.42 19.97 9.44
C ARG A 256 4.06 19.90 10.92
N ASP A 257 2.87 19.41 11.23
CA ASP A 257 2.32 19.40 12.60
C ASP A 257 2.59 18.06 13.31
N ILE A 258 3.03 17.04 12.59
CA ILE A 258 3.34 15.72 13.15
C ILE A 258 4.76 15.74 13.70
N ARG A 259 4.90 15.64 15.02
CA ARG A 259 6.19 15.75 15.72
C ARG A 259 7.18 14.65 15.35
N GLU A 260 6.70 13.40 15.32
CA GLU A 260 7.53 12.21 15.09
C GLU A 260 6.89 11.31 14.03
N PRO A 261 6.93 11.71 12.74
CA PRO A 261 6.19 11.01 11.70
C PRO A 261 6.69 9.59 11.45
N ALA A 262 7.99 9.32 11.64
CA ALA A 262 8.52 7.96 11.54
C ALA A 262 7.90 7.03 12.60
N THR A 263 7.90 7.45 13.86
CA THR A 263 7.34 6.67 14.97
C THR A 263 5.82 6.54 14.85
N MET A 264 5.13 7.65 14.60
CA MET A 264 3.67 7.70 14.67
C MET A 264 2.98 7.13 13.42
N LEU A 265 3.61 7.26 12.24
CA LEU A 265 3.03 6.81 10.98
C LEU A 265 3.62 5.48 10.53
N LEU A 266 4.95 5.30 10.53
CA LEU A 266 5.57 4.12 9.94
C LEU A 266 5.54 2.91 10.87
N ALA A 267 5.81 3.07 12.16
CA ALA A 267 5.85 1.94 13.09
C ALA A 267 4.56 1.08 13.07
N PRO A 268 3.34 1.64 13.22
CA PRO A 268 2.11 0.83 13.18
C PRO A 268 1.89 0.18 11.81
N GLN A 269 2.32 0.83 10.73
CA GLN A 269 2.22 0.30 9.37
C GLN A 269 3.17 -0.90 9.18
N LEU A 270 4.42 -0.80 9.61
CA LEU A 270 5.40 -1.87 9.44
C LEU A 270 5.07 -3.09 10.31
N GLU A 271 4.59 -2.87 11.54
CA GLU A 271 4.12 -3.95 12.41
C GLU A 271 2.95 -4.73 11.77
N ALA A 272 1.93 -4.02 11.29
CA ALA A 272 0.79 -4.62 10.61
C ALA A 272 1.19 -5.24 9.25
N LEU A 273 2.10 -4.62 8.51
CA LEU A 273 2.62 -5.20 7.26
C LEU A 273 3.27 -6.56 7.50
N ALA A 274 4.00 -6.71 8.60
CA ALA A 274 4.70 -7.95 8.95
C ALA A 274 3.75 -9.06 9.38
N ASN A 275 2.76 -8.74 10.23
CA ASN A 275 2.04 -9.74 11.03
C ASN A 275 0.53 -9.78 10.80
N ASP A 276 -0.08 -8.87 10.03
CA ASP A 276 -1.55 -8.86 9.88
C ASP A 276 -2.02 -10.13 9.17
N PRO A 277 -3.02 -10.85 9.73
CA PRO A 277 -3.53 -12.07 9.12
C PRO A 277 -4.25 -11.80 7.78
N ASP A 278 -4.89 -10.64 7.62
CA ASP A 278 -5.65 -10.29 6.43
C ASP A 278 -4.73 -9.71 5.35
N TRP A 279 -4.71 -10.39 4.20
CA TRP A 279 -3.89 -9.97 3.07
C TRP A 279 -4.31 -8.60 2.49
N HIS A 280 -5.58 -8.19 2.62
CA HIS A 280 -6.04 -6.88 2.15
C HIS A 280 -5.38 -5.75 2.94
N VAL A 281 -5.22 -5.93 4.24
CA VAL A 281 -4.54 -4.96 5.10
C VAL A 281 -3.07 -4.87 4.69
N ARG A 282 -2.37 -6.00 4.58
CA ARG A 282 -0.96 -6.03 4.14
C ARG A 282 -0.76 -5.39 2.76
N ALA A 283 -1.63 -5.70 1.79
CA ALA A 283 -1.56 -5.11 0.45
C ALA A 283 -1.82 -3.59 0.47
N GLN A 284 -2.81 -3.14 1.25
CA GLN A 284 -3.11 -1.71 1.39
C GLN A 284 -1.97 -0.95 2.05
N ILE A 285 -1.35 -1.51 3.10
CA ILE A 285 -0.21 -0.92 3.78
C ILE A 285 0.98 -0.83 2.82
N ALA A 286 1.32 -1.92 2.14
CA ALA A 286 2.40 -1.93 1.15
C ALA A 286 2.21 -0.79 0.14
N ALA A 287 1.03 -0.68 -0.45
CA ALA A 287 0.70 0.38 -1.42
C ALA A 287 0.66 1.81 -0.83
N ALA A 288 0.43 1.96 0.48
CA ALA A 288 0.36 3.26 1.13
C ALA A 288 1.74 3.77 1.56
N LEU A 289 2.71 2.89 1.84
CA LEU A 289 4.03 3.25 2.35
C LEU A 289 4.74 4.35 1.53
N PRO A 290 4.80 4.28 0.18
CA PRO A 290 5.34 5.35 -0.67
C PRO A 290 4.76 6.75 -0.41
N ARG A 291 3.49 6.84 -0.01
CA ARG A 291 2.78 8.11 0.18
C ARG A 291 3.21 8.87 1.43
N PHE A 292 3.87 8.18 2.37
CA PHE A 292 4.50 8.86 3.49
C PHE A 292 5.82 9.52 3.09
N GLY A 293 6.39 9.19 1.92
CA GLY A 293 7.61 9.83 1.42
C GLY A 293 8.88 9.53 2.24
N TYR A 294 8.82 8.56 3.17
CA TYR A 294 9.96 8.17 3.98
C TYR A 294 10.72 7.01 3.35
N TYR A 295 11.94 7.30 2.87
CA TYR A 295 12.90 6.27 2.53
C TYR A 295 13.62 5.81 3.79
N HIS A 296 13.12 4.74 4.42
CA HIS A 296 13.72 4.14 5.61
C HIS A 296 14.13 2.68 5.34
N GLN A 297 15.22 2.23 5.99
CA GLN A 297 15.73 0.87 5.82
C GLN A 297 14.66 -0.18 6.13
N ASP A 298 13.93 -0.01 7.23
CA ASP A 298 12.87 -0.93 7.66
C ASP A 298 11.68 -0.98 6.69
N VAL A 299 11.38 0.14 6.02
CA VAL A 299 10.34 0.20 4.98
C VAL A 299 10.74 -0.66 3.80
N VAL A 300 11.98 -0.49 3.33
CA VAL A 300 12.51 -1.28 2.21
C VAL A 300 12.60 -2.77 2.60
N MET A 301 13.10 -3.08 3.80
CA MET A 301 13.14 -4.45 4.31
C MET A 301 11.76 -5.10 4.39
N GLY A 302 10.77 -4.38 4.93
CA GLY A 302 9.39 -4.84 5.03
C GLY A 302 8.80 -5.13 3.65
N LEU A 303 9.01 -4.25 2.68
CA LEU A 303 8.55 -4.44 1.30
C LEU A 303 9.24 -5.61 0.61
N VAL A 304 10.56 -5.76 0.76
CA VAL A 304 11.31 -6.91 0.23
C VAL A 304 10.79 -8.22 0.83
N ALA A 305 10.51 -8.26 2.13
CA ALA A 305 9.92 -9.42 2.78
C ALA A 305 8.51 -9.75 2.25
N ARG A 306 7.76 -8.76 1.76
CA ARG A 306 6.44 -8.95 1.13
C ARG A 306 6.50 -9.38 -0.33
N LEU A 307 7.66 -9.36 -0.98
CA LEU A 307 7.83 -10.05 -2.26
C LEU A 307 7.56 -11.55 -2.11
N GLY A 308 7.89 -12.15 -0.96
CA GLY A 308 7.60 -13.56 -0.67
C GLY A 308 6.18 -13.86 -0.13
N ASP A 309 5.26 -12.88 -0.11
CA ASP A 309 3.93 -13.08 0.48
C ASP A 309 3.11 -14.15 -0.27
N VAL A 310 2.30 -14.93 0.47
CA VAL A 310 1.42 -15.97 -0.11
C VAL A 310 0.45 -15.37 -1.12
N HIS A 311 -0.10 -14.19 -0.83
CA HIS A 311 -1.14 -13.59 -1.65
C HIS A 311 -0.56 -12.72 -2.78
N PRO A 312 -0.94 -12.94 -4.05
CA PRO A 312 -0.34 -12.24 -5.20
C PRO A 312 -0.56 -10.72 -5.18
N ALA A 313 -1.67 -10.25 -4.61
CA ALA A 313 -1.96 -8.82 -4.51
C ALA A 313 -0.97 -8.09 -3.58
N VAL A 314 -0.54 -8.74 -2.49
CA VAL A 314 0.45 -8.16 -1.55
C VAL A 314 1.81 -8.05 -2.25
N ARG A 315 2.23 -9.11 -2.95
CA ARG A 315 3.47 -9.11 -3.72
C ARG A 315 3.49 -8.00 -4.77
N GLN A 316 2.39 -7.83 -5.51
CA GLN A 316 2.25 -6.76 -6.49
C GLN A 316 2.35 -5.37 -5.86
N ALA A 317 1.65 -5.14 -4.74
CA ALA A 317 1.71 -3.86 -4.04
C ALA A 317 3.13 -3.56 -3.51
N ALA A 318 3.83 -4.58 -3.01
CA ALA A 318 5.21 -4.46 -2.59
C ALA A 318 6.15 -4.11 -3.75
N MET A 319 6.02 -4.78 -4.89
CA MET A 319 6.80 -4.47 -6.10
C MET A 319 6.59 -3.04 -6.58
N GLN A 320 5.33 -2.59 -6.66
CA GLN A 320 5.01 -1.21 -7.08
C GLN A 320 5.63 -0.18 -6.12
N SER A 321 5.67 -0.50 -4.83
CA SER A 321 6.25 0.39 -3.82
C SER A 321 7.78 0.41 -3.87
N LEU A 322 8.42 -0.73 -4.17
CA LEU A 322 9.86 -0.78 -4.42
C LEU A 322 10.23 0.00 -5.70
N ALA A 323 9.43 -0.09 -6.76
CA ALA A 323 9.60 0.70 -7.97
C ALA A 323 9.52 2.21 -7.69
N PHE A 324 8.59 2.65 -6.82
CA PHE A 324 8.53 4.05 -6.37
C PHE A 324 9.83 4.50 -5.70
N TYR A 325 10.52 3.61 -4.99
CA TYR A 325 11.83 3.86 -4.39
C TYR A 325 13.01 3.64 -5.37
N HIS A 326 12.74 3.59 -6.67
CA HIS A 326 13.73 3.36 -7.74
C HIS A 326 14.44 2.01 -7.65
N ILE A 327 13.76 1.00 -7.10
CA ILE A 327 14.21 -0.40 -7.08
C ILE A 327 13.35 -1.16 -8.10
N GLU A 328 13.67 -0.95 -9.37
CA GLU A 328 12.88 -1.46 -10.52
C GLU A 328 13.53 -2.69 -11.16
N SER A 329 14.85 -2.83 -11.02
CA SER A 329 15.62 -3.91 -11.61
C SER A 329 16.06 -4.95 -10.57
N ARG A 330 16.32 -6.16 -11.06
CA ARG A 330 16.94 -7.25 -10.29
C ARG A 330 18.22 -6.80 -9.62
N ASP A 331 19.11 -6.14 -10.35
CA ASP A 331 20.44 -5.76 -9.86
C ASP A 331 20.34 -4.71 -8.75
N GLN A 332 19.40 -3.76 -8.88
CA GLN A 332 19.09 -2.81 -7.81
C GLN A 332 18.55 -3.51 -6.58
N LEU A 333 17.62 -4.46 -6.75
CA LEU A 333 17.07 -5.23 -5.66
C LEU A 333 18.14 -6.07 -4.95
N GLU A 334 19.01 -6.75 -5.71
CA GLU A 334 20.13 -7.52 -5.18
C GLU A 334 21.10 -6.62 -4.41
N THR A 335 21.47 -5.47 -4.97
CA THR A 335 22.32 -4.46 -4.31
C THR A 335 21.72 -3.99 -2.99
N VAL A 336 20.42 -3.70 -2.98
CA VAL A 336 19.70 -3.32 -1.77
C VAL A 336 19.69 -4.47 -0.76
N MET A 337 19.40 -5.69 -1.18
CA MET A 337 19.40 -6.86 -0.29
C MET A 337 20.79 -7.14 0.31
N ILE A 338 21.87 -6.94 -0.43
CA ILE A 338 23.25 -7.02 0.08
C ILE A 338 23.49 -5.92 1.11
N ARG A 339 23.12 -4.67 0.81
CA ARG A 339 23.25 -3.53 1.74
C ARG A 339 22.47 -3.74 3.03
N LEU A 340 21.31 -4.40 2.95
CA LEU A 340 20.47 -4.77 4.09
C LEU A 340 21.01 -5.98 4.86
N GLY A 341 22.09 -6.63 4.41
CA GLY A 341 22.62 -7.85 5.01
C GLY A 341 21.76 -9.09 4.81
N LEU A 342 20.78 -9.04 3.89
CA LEU A 342 19.91 -10.17 3.55
C LEU A 342 20.58 -11.16 2.59
N LEU A 343 21.53 -10.67 1.79
CA LEU A 343 22.39 -11.48 0.91
C LEU A 343 23.85 -11.20 1.26
N SER A 344 24.68 -12.24 1.18
CA SER A 344 26.13 -12.04 1.17
C SER A 344 26.51 -11.35 -0.13
N ALA A 345 27.38 -10.35 -0.06
CA ALA A 345 27.98 -9.78 -1.26
C ALA A 345 28.57 -10.94 -2.08
N PRO A 346 28.49 -10.90 -3.42
CA PRO A 346 29.17 -11.87 -4.25
C PRO A 346 30.64 -11.79 -3.85
N SER A 347 31.11 -12.78 -3.09
CA SER A 347 32.50 -12.90 -2.73
C SER A 347 33.22 -12.88 -4.05
N GLY A 348 34.03 -11.84 -4.29
CA GLY A 348 34.83 -11.70 -5.48
C GLY A 348 35.85 -12.83 -5.52
N GLU A 349 35.40 -14.05 -5.78
CA GLU A 349 36.18 -15.13 -6.35
C GLU A 349 36.51 -14.69 -7.77
N THR A 350 37.44 -13.74 -7.78
CA THR A 350 38.57 -13.62 -8.68
C THR A 350 38.56 -14.71 -9.73
N GLY A 351 38.42 -14.30 -10.98
CA GLY A 351 38.66 -15.10 -12.16
C GLY A 351 39.92 -15.95 -11.95
N GLY A 352 39.68 -17.24 -11.80
CA GLY A 352 40.67 -18.19 -11.34
C GLY A 352 40.22 -19.60 -11.69
N SER A 353 40.00 -19.84 -12.99
CA SER A 353 40.22 -21.11 -13.68
C SER A 353 39.95 -22.41 -12.88
N ARG A 354 38.80 -23.06 -13.14
CA ARG A 354 38.66 -24.53 -13.17
C ARG A 354 37.26 -24.89 -13.65
N ALA A 355 37.10 -25.44 -14.85
CA ALA A 355 37.34 -26.86 -15.15
C ALA A 355 36.60 -27.77 -14.16
N ALA A 356 35.44 -28.24 -14.64
CA ALA A 356 34.83 -29.54 -14.43
C ALA A 356 34.77 -30.12 -13.00
N GLY A 357 33.53 -30.36 -12.54
CA GLY A 357 33.21 -31.57 -11.78
C GLY A 357 33.10 -31.40 -10.27
N GLY A 358 32.05 -30.73 -9.79
CA GLY A 358 31.74 -30.69 -8.37
C GLY A 358 30.25 -30.58 -8.09
N LYS A 359 29.54 -31.71 -8.13
CA LYS A 359 28.19 -31.83 -7.54
C LYS A 359 28.35 -31.70 -6.02
N GLY A 360 28.06 -30.53 -5.45
CA GLY A 360 28.16 -30.37 -4.00
C GLY A 360 27.34 -29.20 -3.45
N GLY A 361 26.22 -29.54 -2.80
CA GLY A 361 25.80 -28.85 -1.58
C GLY A 361 24.99 -27.57 -1.73
N GLY A 362 23.66 -27.70 -1.74
CA GLY A 362 22.71 -26.60 -1.64
C GLY A 362 22.88 -25.75 -0.38
N GLY A 363 23.40 -24.54 -0.56
CA GLY A 363 23.26 -23.44 0.40
C GLY A 363 21.99 -22.64 0.07
N GLY A 364 21.16 -22.35 1.07
CA GLY A 364 19.78 -21.86 0.95
C GLY A 364 19.49 -20.55 0.19
N GLY A 365 20.45 -19.96 -0.53
CA GLY A 365 20.26 -18.77 -1.35
C GLY A 365 19.43 -18.98 -2.63
N GLY A 366 19.26 -20.23 -3.09
CA GLY A 366 18.52 -20.54 -4.32
C GLY A 366 17.02 -20.28 -4.26
N LYS A 367 16.40 -20.40 -3.07
CA LYS A 367 14.94 -20.22 -2.92
C LYS A 367 14.49 -18.78 -3.15
N TYR A 368 15.27 -17.81 -2.66
CA TYR A 368 14.94 -16.39 -2.88
C TYR A 368 15.18 -15.99 -4.33
N ARG A 369 16.20 -16.55 -4.97
CA ARG A 369 16.52 -16.29 -6.38
C ARG A 369 15.40 -16.76 -7.32
N SER A 370 14.86 -17.96 -7.13
CA SER A 370 13.77 -18.47 -7.98
C SER A 370 12.45 -17.72 -7.76
N ILE A 371 12.14 -17.36 -6.51
CA ILE A 371 10.92 -16.58 -6.20
C ILE A 371 11.02 -15.18 -6.82
N LEU A 372 12.18 -14.53 -6.75
CA LEU A 372 12.38 -13.22 -7.38
C LEU A 372 12.28 -13.30 -8.90
N ASP A 373 12.89 -14.33 -9.52
CA ASP A 373 12.81 -14.54 -10.96
C ASP A 373 11.35 -14.79 -11.41
N ASP A 374 10.60 -15.65 -10.70
CA ASP A 374 9.18 -15.92 -11.00
C ASP A 374 8.28 -14.68 -10.81
N LEU A 375 8.56 -13.84 -9.81
CA LEU A 375 7.78 -12.64 -9.53
C LEU A 375 8.06 -11.53 -10.52
N TYR A 376 9.32 -11.36 -10.88
CA TYR A 376 9.74 -10.41 -11.90
C TYR A 376 9.13 -10.80 -13.25
N ASP A 377 9.19 -12.08 -13.64
CA ASP A 377 8.58 -12.58 -14.87
C ASP A 377 7.05 -12.41 -14.88
N GLN A 378 6.38 -12.67 -13.75
CA GLN A 378 4.93 -12.45 -13.63
C GLN A 378 4.55 -10.97 -13.74
N TYR A 379 5.40 -10.06 -13.28
CA TYR A 379 5.20 -8.62 -13.40
C TYR A 379 5.41 -8.16 -14.84
N VAL A 380 6.53 -8.54 -15.45
CA VAL A 380 6.85 -8.20 -16.83
C VAL A 380 5.75 -8.70 -17.77
N ARG A 381 5.27 -9.93 -17.60
CA ARG A 381 4.13 -10.46 -18.38
C ARG A 381 2.86 -9.62 -18.21
N ARG A 382 2.55 -9.17 -16.99
CA ARG A 382 1.34 -8.37 -16.73
C ARG A 382 1.44 -6.96 -17.32
N GLU A 383 2.59 -6.31 -17.24
CA GLU A 383 2.79 -5.02 -17.89
C GLU A 383 2.73 -5.16 -19.42
N GLN A 384 3.35 -6.20 -19.98
CA GLN A 384 3.22 -6.51 -21.40
C GLN A 384 1.77 -6.77 -21.81
N GLU A 385 0.98 -7.47 -20.98
CA GLU A 385 -0.44 -7.70 -21.25
C GLU A 385 -1.27 -6.41 -21.20
N LYS A 386 -0.98 -5.50 -20.27
CA LYS A 386 -1.64 -4.17 -20.22
C LYS A 386 -1.31 -3.36 -21.46
N VAL A 387 -0.04 -3.32 -21.85
CA VAL A 387 0.40 -2.64 -23.07
C VAL A 387 -0.30 -3.26 -24.27
N ALA A 388 -0.30 -4.59 -24.41
CA ALA A 388 -0.98 -5.30 -25.49
C ALA A 388 -2.49 -4.99 -25.55
N LYS A 389 -3.18 -4.95 -24.40
CA LYS A 389 -4.60 -4.56 -24.33
C LYS A 389 -4.83 -3.11 -24.74
N SER A 390 -3.94 -2.20 -24.33
CA SER A 390 -4.05 -0.79 -24.71
C SER A 390 -3.83 -0.58 -26.21
N VAL A 391 -2.84 -1.28 -26.81
CA VAL A 391 -2.58 -1.28 -28.25
C VAL A 391 -3.78 -1.85 -28.99
N ALA A 392 -4.33 -2.98 -28.55
CA ALA A 392 -5.52 -3.58 -29.17
C ALA A 392 -6.74 -2.64 -29.13
N ALA A 393 -6.95 -1.93 -28.02
CA ALA A 393 -8.03 -0.94 -27.90
C ALA A 393 -7.86 0.24 -28.87
N VAL A 394 -6.62 0.74 -29.02
CA VAL A 394 -6.31 1.80 -30.00
C VAL A 394 -6.51 1.30 -31.43
N GLN A 395 -6.08 0.09 -31.73
CA GLN A 395 -6.28 -0.54 -33.04
C GLN A 395 -7.77 -0.64 -33.38
N GLN A 396 -8.59 -1.13 -32.43
CA GLN A 396 -10.03 -1.24 -32.61
C GLN A 396 -10.69 0.13 -32.82
N TRP A 397 -10.24 1.16 -32.09
CA TRP A 397 -10.70 2.52 -32.28
C TRP A 397 -10.36 3.07 -33.67
N LEU A 398 -9.12 2.85 -34.14
CA LEU A 398 -8.65 3.25 -35.48
C LEU A 398 -9.45 2.57 -36.58
N THR A 399 -9.67 1.26 -36.50
CA THR A 399 -10.49 0.52 -37.47
C THR A 399 -11.92 1.06 -37.49
N GLY A 400 -12.51 1.33 -36.33
CA GLY A 400 -13.82 1.96 -36.24
C GLY A 400 -13.86 3.38 -36.82
N ALA A 401 -12.79 4.16 -36.64
CA ALA A 401 -12.67 5.50 -37.21
C ALA A 401 -12.54 5.47 -38.74
N GLN A 402 -11.71 4.57 -39.27
CA GLN A 402 -11.57 4.35 -40.72
C GLN A 402 -12.91 3.94 -41.35
N TYR A 403 -13.64 3.00 -40.74
CA TYR A 403 -14.97 2.59 -41.21
C TYR A 403 -15.96 3.76 -41.26
N ARG A 404 -15.98 4.62 -40.22
CA ARG A 404 -16.83 5.81 -40.21
C ARG A 404 -16.42 6.83 -41.27
N TYR A 405 -15.13 6.94 -41.58
CA TYR A 405 -14.61 7.84 -42.59
C TYR A 405 -14.98 7.37 -44.00
N THR A 406 -14.74 6.09 -44.34
CA THR A 406 -15.10 5.52 -45.64
C THR A 406 -16.60 5.54 -45.88
N LYS A 407 -17.42 5.24 -44.86
CA LYS A 407 -18.89 5.36 -44.93
C LYS A 407 -19.37 6.78 -45.21
N ARG A 408 -18.68 7.80 -44.68
CA ARG A 408 -18.98 9.20 -45.02
C ARG A 408 -18.59 9.53 -46.46
N LEU A 409 -17.41 9.10 -46.90
CA LEU A 409 -16.98 9.30 -48.29
C LEU A 409 -17.95 8.66 -49.29
N SER A 410 -18.41 7.44 -49.04
CA SER A 410 -19.42 6.78 -49.90
C SER A 410 -20.77 7.50 -49.88
N SER A 411 -21.15 8.10 -48.74
CA SER A 411 -22.38 8.87 -48.62
C SER A 411 -22.32 10.24 -49.30
N VAL A 412 -21.14 10.84 -49.44
CA VAL A 412 -20.93 12.14 -50.09
C VAL A 412 -20.74 11.98 -51.60
N GLY A 413 -20.15 10.87 -52.05
CA GLY A 413 -19.94 10.57 -53.47
C GLY A 413 -21.15 9.99 -54.21
N GLY A 414 -22.20 9.54 -53.52
CA GLY A 414 -23.40 8.95 -54.14
C GLY A 414 -24.52 9.93 -54.49
N GLY A 415 -24.30 11.25 -54.33
CA GLY A 415 -25.34 12.27 -54.47
C GLY A 415 -25.37 13.03 -55.81
N VAL A 416 -24.41 12.83 -56.72
CA VAL A 416 -24.34 13.61 -57.96
C VAL A 416 -23.76 12.72 -59.07
N VAL A 417 -24.61 12.07 -59.86
CA VAL A 417 -24.79 12.17 -61.34
C VAL A 417 -25.78 11.05 -61.75
N GLU A 418 -27.06 11.16 -61.36
CA GLU A 418 -28.14 10.65 -62.21
C GLU A 418 -28.63 11.85 -63.04
N GLY A 419 -27.77 12.30 -63.95
CA GLY A 419 -28.07 13.32 -64.94
C GLY A 419 -27.75 12.75 -66.31
N GLU A 420 -28.80 12.24 -66.96
CA GLU A 420 -28.95 12.10 -68.41
C GLU A 420 -27.64 11.98 -69.21
N VAL A 421 -27.12 10.76 -69.35
CA VAL A 421 -26.43 10.38 -70.58
C VAL A 421 -27.43 9.55 -71.36
N GLY A 422 -28.19 10.26 -72.19
CA GLY A 422 -29.06 9.67 -73.19
C GLY A 422 -28.25 8.76 -74.11
N GLU A 423 -28.90 7.67 -74.48
CA GLU A 423 -28.73 6.89 -75.70
C GLU A 423 -27.79 7.52 -76.72
N TYR A 424 -26.57 7.01 -76.85
CA TYR A 424 -25.91 6.93 -78.15
C TYR A 424 -25.12 5.63 -78.24
N GLU A 425 -25.71 4.75 -79.05
CA GLU A 425 -25.06 3.73 -79.89
C GLU A 425 -24.32 2.57 -79.19
N SER A 426 -25.12 1.52 -79.02
CA SER A 426 -24.79 0.17 -79.45
C SER A 426 -23.95 0.14 -80.74
N GLY A 427 -22.76 -0.44 -80.68
CA GLY A 427 -22.02 -0.84 -81.87
C GLY A 427 -20.65 -1.43 -81.54
N ALA A 428 -20.39 -2.61 -82.12
CA ALA A 428 -19.12 -3.32 -82.18
C ALA A 428 -18.74 -4.13 -80.92
N GLU A 429 -19.01 -5.44 -80.90
CA GLU A 429 -18.16 -6.50 -81.50
C GLU A 429 -17.01 -6.88 -80.54
N SER A 430 -17.10 -8.05 -79.90
CA SER A 430 -16.55 -9.34 -80.40
C SER A 430 -15.06 -9.51 -80.11
N ARG A 431 -14.75 -10.65 -79.45
CA ARG A 431 -13.42 -11.31 -79.33
C ARG A 431 -12.47 -10.59 -78.36
N LEU A 432 -11.98 -11.19 -77.27
CA LEU A 432 -11.40 -12.53 -77.09
C LEU A 432 -11.49 -12.94 -75.61
#